data_AF-A0A1B6H2Y4-F1
#
_entry.id   AF-A0A1B6H2Y4-F1
#
_cell.length_a   1.000
_cell.length_b   1.000
_cell.length_c   1.000
_cell.angle_alpha   90.00
_cell.angle_beta   90.00
_cell.angle_gamma   90.00
#
_symmetry.space_group_name_H-M   'P 1'
#
loop_
_entity.id
_entity.type
_entity.pdbx_description
1 polymer ?
#
loop_
_entity_poly.entity_id
_entity_poly.type
_entity_poly.pdbx_seq_one_letter_code
_entity_poly.pdbx_strand_id
1 'polypeptide(L)'
;LALEYLNCICVVHRDIKPENILVDQHGFLKLADFGFSKIVEIRTYTFCGTPPYIAPEIIQGQGYGRSVDWWSLGILIFEMAAGTPPWVSRNNVKLFMKIMYDQLKFPLNFSYTMQ
;
A
#
# COMPACT_ATOMS: atom_id res chain seq x y z
N LEU A 1 12.65 -0.99 -7.91
CA LEU A 1 13.59 0.10 -7.58
C LEU A 1 13.50 0.56 -6.12
N ALA A 2 12.68 1.56 -5.73
CA ALA A 2 12.72 2.08 -4.34
C ALA A 2 12.30 1.06 -3.27
N LEU A 3 11.12 0.44 -3.41
CA LEU A 3 10.65 -0.60 -2.47
C LEU A 3 11.53 -1.84 -2.48
N GLU A 4 12.05 -2.20 -3.65
CA GLU A 4 13.01 -3.29 -3.81
C GLU A 4 14.31 -3.02 -3.04
N TYR A 5 14.86 -1.81 -3.13
CA TYR A 5 16.01 -1.40 -2.33
C TYR A 5 15.73 -1.49 -0.83
N LEU A 6 14.60 -0.94 -0.36
CA LEU A 6 14.20 -1.04 1.06
C LEU A 6 14.09 -2.50 1.50
N ASN A 7 13.48 -3.34 0.68
CA ASN A 7 13.38 -4.78 0.92
C ASN A 7 14.78 -5.43 1.05
N CYS A 8 15.73 -5.12 0.17
CA CYS A 8 17.10 -5.63 0.24
C CYS A 8 17.82 -5.28 1.56
N ILE A 9 17.52 -4.12 2.15
CA ILE A 9 18.09 -3.68 3.44
C ILE A 9 17.18 -3.98 4.64
N CYS A 10 16.21 -4.90 4.48
CA CYS A 10 15.28 -5.32 5.51
C CYS A 10 14.37 -4.22 6.05
N VAL A 11 14.17 -3.12 5.34
CA VAL A 11 13.26 -2.02 5.73
C VAL A 11 11.88 -2.25 5.13
N VAL A 12 10.85 -2.15 5.96
CA VAL A 12 9.44 -2.08 5.54
C VAL A 12 8.96 -0.66 5.80
N HIS A 13 8.39 0.01 4.80
CA HIS A 13 7.92 1.39 4.91
C HIS A 13 6.61 1.51 5.70
N ARG A 14 5.64 0.63 5.40
CA ARG A 14 4.33 0.52 6.09
C ARG A 14 3.39 1.71 5.96
N ASP A 15 3.66 2.63 5.03
CA ASP A 15 2.79 3.79 4.74
C ASP A 15 2.95 4.31 3.30
N ILE A 16 2.94 3.40 2.33
CA ILE A 16 2.96 3.75 0.91
C ILE A 16 1.57 4.27 0.52
N LYS A 17 1.51 5.53 0.08
CA LYS A 17 0.29 6.26 -0.32
C LYS A 17 0.65 7.53 -1.11
N PRO A 18 -0.27 8.13 -1.87
CA PRO A 18 0.01 9.31 -2.70
C PRO A 18 0.65 10.47 -1.93
N GLU A 19 0.22 10.73 -0.70
CA GLU A 19 0.73 11.83 0.13
C GLU A 19 2.22 11.69 0.46
N ASN A 20 2.73 10.46 0.44
CA ASN A 20 4.14 10.14 0.72
C ASN A 20 4.98 9.94 -0.55
N ILE A 21 4.39 10.11 -1.75
CA ILE A 21 5.10 10.10 -3.02
C ILE A 21 5.24 11.55 -3.51
N LEU A 22 6.41 12.14 -3.28
CA LEU A 22 6.71 13.51 -3.71
C LEU A 22 7.22 13.51 -5.15
N VAL A 23 6.96 14.59 -5.88
CA VAL A 23 7.50 14.82 -7.22
C VAL A 23 8.56 15.92 -7.13
N ASP A 24 9.76 15.65 -7.62
CA ASP A 24 10.82 16.65 -7.65
C ASP A 24 10.77 17.56 -8.89
N GLN A 25 11.66 18.55 -8.94
CA GLN A 25 11.72 19.54 -10.03
C GLN A 25 11.98 18.94 -11.42
N HIS A 26 12.47 17.70 -11.48
CA HIS A 26 12.74 16.97 -12.72
C HIS A 26 11.61 15.99 -13.06
N GLY A 27 10.56 15.91 -12.24
CA GLY A 27 9.44 14.99 -12.42
C GLY A 27 9.67 13.59 -11.85
N PHE A 28 10.77 13.34 -11.11
CA PHE A 28 11.01 12.05 -10.50
C PHE A 28 10.30 11.91 -9.16
N LEU A 29 9.88 10.67 -8.87
CA LEU A 29 9.23 10.34 -7.61
C LEU A 29 10.26 10.16 -6.49
N LYS A 30 9.99 10.76 -5.34
CA LYS A 30 10.75 10.60 -4.08
C LYS A 30 9.81 10.06 -3.01
N LEU A 31 10.20 8.95 -2.40
CA LEU A 31 9.50 8.38 -1.25
C LEU A 31 9.83 9.20 0.01
N ALA A 32 8.80 9.58 0.76
CA ALA A 32 8.89 10.39 1.97
C ALA A 32 8.15 9.75 3.15
N ASP A 33 8.31 10.35 4.33
CA ASP A 33 7.70 9.96 5.61
C ASP A 33 7.97 8.52 6.05
N PHE A 34 9.16 8.31 6.63
CA PHE A 34 9.58 7.05 7.22
C PHE A 34 9.11 6.88 8.68
N GLY A 35 8.11 7.65 9.15
CA GLY A 35 7.63 7.62 10.53
C GLY A 35 7.09 6.25 10.98
N PHE A 36 6.55 5.47 10.04
CA PHE A 36 6.16 4.08 10.28
C PHE A 36 7.18 3.07 9.76
N SER A 37 8.33 3.48 9.23
CA SER A 37 9.31 2.53 8.73
C SER A 37 9.94 1.71 9.85
N LYS A 38 10.33 0.47 9.56
CA LYS A 38 10.98 -0.41 10.53
C LYS A 38 11.88 -1.43 9.84
N ILE A 39 13.02 -1.73 10.46
CA ILE A 39 13.84 -2.88 10.08
C ILE A 39 13.13 -4.16 10.57
N VAL A 40 12.78 -5.03 9.63
CA VAL A 40 12.06 -6.29 9.87
C VAL A 40 12.81 -7.43 9.17
N GLU A 41 13.45 -8.28 9.97
CA GLU A 41 14.13 -9.48 9.46
C GLU A 41 13.13 -10.56 9.06
N ILE A 42 12.14 -10.83 9.92
CA ILE A 42 11.14 -11.88 9.72
C ILE A 42 9.73 -11.30 9.76
N ARG A 43 9.27 -10.87 10.95
CA ARG A 43 7.91 -10.37 11.16
C ARG A 43 7.84 -9.23 12.18
N THR A 44 6.82 -8.40 12.06
CA THR A 44 6.41 -7.39 13.05
C THR A 44 4.88 -7.43 13.21
N TYR A 45 4.37 -6.81 14.27
CA TYR A 45 2.97 -6.96 14.70
C TYR A 45 2.25 -5.63 14.97
N THR A 46 2.97 -4.50 14.87
CA THR A 46 2.38 -3.17 15.13
C THR A 46 1.28 -2.87 14.11
N PHE A 47 0.08 -2.55 14.55
CA PHE A 47 -0.98 -2.05 13.68
C PHE A 47 -0.71 -0.58 13.33
N CYS A 48 -0.36 -0.28 12.08
CA CYS A 48 -0.07 1.07 11.59
C CYS A 48 -0.33 1.19 10.08
N GLY A 49 -0.25 2.42 9.57
CA GLY A 49 -0.49 2.74 8.17
C GLY A 49 -1.82 3.45 7.94
N THR A 50 -2.06 3.82 6.68
CA THR A 50 -3.24 4.59 6.27
C THR A 50 -4.36 3.66 5.80
N PRO A 51 -5.60 3.74 6.35
CA PRO A 51 -6.60 2.67 6.25
C PRO A 51 -6.86 2.03 4.87
N PRO A 52 -6.98 2.78 3.75
CA PRO A 52 -7.22 2.18 2.43
C PRO A 52 -6.06 1.33 1.91
N TYR A 53 -4.83 1.54 2.42
CA TYR A 53 -3.60 0.89 1.96
C TYR A 53 -3.13 -0.22 2.90
N ILE A 54 -3.84 -0.46 4.02
CA ILE A 54 -3.48 -1.50 4.99
C ILE A 54 -3.77 -2.88 4.39
N ALA A 55 -2.78 -3.77 4.49
CA ALA A 55 -2.89 -5.15 4.00
C ALA A 55 -3.79 -6.03 4.90
N PRO A 56 -4.46 -7.05 4.34
CA PRO A 56 -5.34 -7.96 5.08
C PRO A 56 -4.69 -8.60 6.31
N GLU A 57 -3.42 -9.01 6.19
CA GLU A 57 -2.69 -9.65 7.29
C GLU A 57 -2.48 -8.70 8.50
N ILE A 58 -2.37 -7.39 8.25
CA ILE A 58 -2.29 -6.38 9.33
C ILE A 58 -3.66 -6.23 10.01
N ILE A 59 -4.74 -6.20 9.23
CA ILE A 59 -6.13 -6.12 9.74
C ILE A 59 -6.45 -7.32 10.63
N GLN A 60 -5.99 -8.50 10.25
CA GLN A 60 -6.16 -9.74 11.02
C GLN A 60 -5.24 -9.85 12.24
N GLY A 61 -4.35 -8.86 12.48
CA GLY A 61 -3.38 -8.90 13.58
C GLY A 61 -2.31 -9.99 13.41
N GLN A 62 -2.08 -10.48 12.19
CA GLN A 62 -1.06 -11.47 11.91
C GLN A 62 0.33 -10.82 11.86
N GLY A 63 1.36 -11.61 12.17
CA GLY A 63 2.74 -11.16 11.99
C GLY A 63 3.05 -10.97 10.51
N TYR A 64 3.44 -9.76 10.12
CA TYR A 64 3.63 -9.38 8.72
C TYR A 64 5.07 -8.92 8.45
N GLY A 65 5.45 -8.93 7.18
CA GLY A 65 6.79 -8.56 6.71
C GLY A 65 6.72 -7.59 5.53
N ARG A 66 7.63 -7.76 4.58
CA ARG A 66 7.81 -6.84 3.44
C ARG A 66 6.70 -6.92 2.38
N SER A 67 5.84 -7.94 2.46
CA SER A 67 4.67 -8.11 1.57
C SER A 67 3.70 -6.94 1.62
N VAL A 68 3.59 -6.28 2.78
CA VAL A 68 2.59 -5.22 2.99
C VAL A 68 2.86 -3.98 2.15
N ASP A 69 4.13 -3.66 1.85
CA ASP A 69 4.47 -2.54 0.97
C ASP A 69 4.08 -2.84 -0.49
N TRP A 70 4.14 -4.11 -0.92
CA TRP A 70 3.66 -4.53 -2.24
C TRP A 70 2.14 -4.46 -2.35
N TRP A 71 1.43 -4.81 -1.27
CA TRP A 71 -0.02 -4.59 -1.19
C TRP A 71 -0.36 -3.12 -1.35
N SER A 72 0.26 -2.25 -0.54
CA SER A 72 0.02 -0.81 -0.59
C SER A 72 0.40 -0.21 -1.95
N LEU A 73 1.46 -0.69 -2.61
CA LEU A 73 1.80 -0.31 -3.99
C LEU A 73 0.67 -0.68 -4.97
N GLY A 74 0.06 -1.86 -4.84
CA GLY A 74 -1.07 -2.27 -5.67
C GLY A 74 -2.27 -1.34 -5.52
N ILE A 75 -2.59 -0.93 -4.29
CA ILE A 75 -3.64 0.06 -4.00
C ILE A 75 -3.28 1.41 -4.64
N LEU A 76 -2.03 1.87 -4.48
CA LEU A 76 -1.55 3.13 -5.06
C LEU A 76 -1.66 3.13 -6.59
N ILE A 77 -1.21 2.06 -7.27
CA ILE A 77 -1.32 1.94 -8.73
C ILE A 77 -2.79 1.97 -9.18
N PHE A 78 -3.65 1.23 -8.49
CA PHE A 78 -5.08 1.24 -8.79
C PHE A 78 -5.64 2.66 -8.67
N GLU A 79 -5.35 3.35 -7.58
CA GLU A 79 -5.85 4.70 -7.33
C GLU A 79 -5.32 5.71 -8.35
N MET A 80 -4.04 5.65 -8.72
CA MET A 80 -3.48 6.53 -9.76
C MET A 80 -4.21 6.36 -11.10
N ALA A 81 -4.66 5.15 -11.43
CA ALA A 81 -5.36 4.87 -12.68
C ALA A 81 -6.89 5.10 -12.61
N ALA A 82 -7.52 4.86 -11.45
CA ALA A 82 -8.96 4.97 -11.26
C ALA A 82 -9.41 6.31 -10.65
N GLY A 83 -8.49 7.10 -10.10
CA GLY A 83 -8.75 8.32 -9.34
C GLY A 83 -9.24 8.08 -7.91
N THR A 84 -9.42 6.82 -7.48
CA THR A 84 -9.85 6.45 -6.13
C THR A 84 -9.34 5.05 -5.77
N PRO A 85 -9.10 4.73 -4.48
CA PRO A 85 -8.75 3.38 -4.05
C PRO A 85 -9.84 2.37 -4.42
N PRO A 86 -9.50 1.07 -4.56
CA PRO A 86 -10.45 0.03 -4.94
C PRO A 86 -11.58 -0.17 -3.92
N TRP A 87 -11.31 0.12 -2.64
CA TRP A 87 -12.31 0.08 -1.58
C TRP A 87 -12.32 1.40 -0.81
N VAL A 88 -13.53 1.96 -0.66
CA VAL A 88 -13.76 3.20 0.10
C VAL A 88 -14.95 3.02 1.04
N SER A 89 -14.86 3.61 2.23
CA SER A 89 -15.94 3.70 3.22
C SER A 89 -15.66 4.83 4.20
N ARG A 90 -16.71 5.46 4.73
CA ARG A 90 -16.60 6.46 5.81
C ARG A 90 -16.33 5.84 7.20
N ASN A 91 -16.50 4.53 7.32
CA ASN A 91 -16.29 3.79 8.56
C ASN A 91 -15.18 2.75 8.32
N ASN A 92 -14.12 2.80 9.14
CA ASN A 92 -12.96 1.92 9.03
C ASN A 92 -13.30 0.44 9.21
N VAL A 93 -14.23 0.09 10.09
CA VAL A 93 -14.67 -1.32 10.25
C VAL A 93 -15.27 -1.81 8.93
N LYS A 94 -16.13 -1.00 8.29
CA LYS A 94 -16.70 -1.35 6.98
C LYS A 94 -15.62 -1.40 5.89
N LEU A 95 -14.66 -0.47 5.90
CA LEU A 95 -13.54 -0.48 4.95
C LEU A 95 -12.72 -1.76 5.07
N PHE A 96 -12.36 -2.13 6.30
CA PHE A 96 -11.59 -3.34 6.58
C PHE A 96 -12.35 -4.61 6.17
N MET A 97 -13.66 -4.67 6.39
CA MET A 97 -14.48 -5.78 5.89
C MET A 97 -14.43 -5.89 4.36
N LYS A 98 -14.46 -4.77 3.64
CA LYS A 98 -14.30 -4.78 2.18
C LYS A 98 -12.91 -5.26 1.77
N ILE A 99 -11.86 -4.74 2.39
CA ILE A 99 -10.47 -5.17 2.11
C ILE A 99 -10.30 -6.69 2.31
N MET A 100 -10.96 -7.24 3.33
CA MET A 100 -10.85 -8.66 3.67
C MET A 100 -11.66 -9.59 2.77
N TYR A 101 -12.82 -9.14 2.27
CA TYR A 101 -13.84 -10.05 1.72
C TYR A 101 -14.46 -9.62 0.39
N ASP A 102 -14.37 -8.34 0.00
CA ASP A 102 -14.93 -7.90 -1.27
C ASP A 102 -14.03 -8.33 -2.43
N GLN A 103 -14.64 -8.77 -3.53
CA GLN A 103 -13.92 -8.96 -4.77
C GLN A 103 -13.51 -7.61 -5.37
N LEU A 104 -12.24 -7.52 -5.77
CA LEU A 104 -11.69 -6.37 -6.48
C LEU A 104 -12.40 -6.20 -7.84
N LYS A 105 -12.87 -4.99 -8.13
CA LYS A 105 -13.52 -4.63 -9.40
C LYS A 105 -12.68 -3.59 -10.12
N PHE A 106 -12.31 -3.87 -11.36
CA PHE A 106 -11.55 -2.95 -12.19
C PHE A 106 -12.49 -2.07 -13.05
N PRO A 107 -12.19 -0.77 -13.20
CA PRO A 107 -12.85 0.09 -14.17
C PRO A 107 -12.72 -0.43 -15.61
N LEU A 108 -13.71 -0.18 -16.46
CA LEU A 108 -13.73 -0.66 -17.85
C LEU A 108 -12.58 -0.11 -18.72
N ASN A 109 -12.03 1.04 -18.35
CA ASN A 109 -10.91 1.69 -19.04
C ASN A 109 -9.54 1.12 -18.65
N PHE A 110 -9.47 0.13 -17.75
CA PHE A 110 -8.20 -0.54 -17.47
C PHE A 110 -7.86 -1.48 -18.62
N SER A 111 -6.65 -1.36 -19.15
CA SER A 111 -6.17 -2.24 -20.20
C SER A 111 -6.06 -3.68 -19.68
N TYR A 112 -6.64 -4.63 -20.42
CA TYR A 112 -6.44 -6.06 -20.18
C TYR A 112 -5.23 -6.62 -20.94
N THR A 113 -4.54 -5.79 -21.72
CA THR A 113 -3.41 -6.18 -22.55
C THR A 113 -2.15 -5.55 -21.97
N MET A 114 -1.18 -6.39 -21.58
CA MET A 114 0.20 -5.94 -21.44
C MET A 114 0.74 -5.75 -22.86
N GLN A 115 0.76 -4.51 -23.36
CA GLN A 115 1.44 -4.17 -24.61
C GLN A 115 2.95 -4.09 -24.37
#